data_AF-A0A964E997-F1
#
_entry.id   AF-A0A964E997-F1
#
_cell.length_a   1.000
_cell.length_b   1.000
_cell.length_c   1.000
_cell.angle_alpha   90.00
_cell.angle_beta   90.00
_cell.angle_gamma   90.00
#
_symmetry.space_group_name_H-M   'P 1'
#
loop_
_entity.id
_entity.type
_entity.pdbx_description
1 polymer ?
#
loop_
_entity_poly.entity_id
_entity_poly.type
_entity_poly.pdbx_seq_one_letter_code
_entity_poly.pdbx_strand_id
1 'polypeptide(L)'
;MKRPNKIAVFEHQRLKVDGRVFTDTHLKALMRLNEYHGFYYFDFIPNGVQFKQYVGVIQVDGLTIEILPKADKDYVKSGDEEQETKWRGVLLQMLKKCGRLKADTAGAAHVRRQHLNLLEVYFELYLAELDGLIRRGLVKQYRRETKNVNALKGKLEFAGHIQKNLIHKERFYTTHQVYDTNHQLHQVLYAALEVVDQFTKGGRLADYCKRVELGFPKVERVKVTEALLNGVKLNRKTEPYAYAFELARLILLNYSPDISAGKERMLALLFDMNELWEEYVLVMLRKHVAEHNKAVDEGKSKGLKYSVKGQDKKQFWQDSETQYWRHVKPDIVLKEDKENGISYIIDTKWKRPTDQKASIEDIRQMYAYNRLYKATKSLLLYPGDKALKSGVFKDDINGLQHHCMLGFVSVLDGDKLSDKIGEEVLEMVVPKVSDN
;
A
#
# COMPACT_ATOMS: atom_id res chain seq x y z
N MET A 1 -27.50 -13.51 -16.50
CA MET A 1 -26.37 -12.85 -15.81
C MET A 1 -25.20 -12.79 -16.76
N LYS A 2 -24.76 -11.60 -17.21
CA LYS A 2 -23.49 -11.48 -17.96
C LYS A 2 -22.36 -11.90 -17.00
N ARG A 3 -21.48 -12.81 -17.43
CA ARG A 3 -20.28 -13.13 -16.66
C ARG A 3 -19.52 -11.82 -16.35
N PRO A 4 -19.02 -11.63 -15.12
CA PRO A 4 -18.19 -10.48 -14.83
C PRO A 4 -16.97 -10.50 -15.77
N ASN A 5 -16.65 -9.36 -16.37
CA ASN A 5 -15.49 -9.19 -17.22
C ASN A 5 -14.25 -9.14 -16.30
N LYS A 6 -13.84 -10.30 -15.80
CA LYS A 6 -12.81 -10.46 -14.78
C LYS A 6 -11.79 -11.52 -15.21
N ILE A 7 -10.53 -11.21 -14.98
CA ILE A 7 -9.39 -12.11 -15.13
C ILE A 7 -8.65 -12.11 -13.79
N ALA A 8 -8.28 -13.29 -13.30
CA ALA A 8 -7.34 -13.44 -12.21
C ALA A 8 -6.08 -14.11 -12.74
N VAL A 9 -4.94 -13.55 -12.37
CA VAL A 9 -3.60 -14.04 -12.67
C VAL A 9 -2.76 -13.97 -11.41
N PHE A 10 -1.65 -14.69 -11.38
CA PHE A 10 -0.66 -14.57 -10.32
C PHE A 10 0.54 -13.74 -10.79
N GLU A 11 1.29 -13.16 -9.85
CA GLU A 11 2.59 -12.55 -10.15
C GLU A 11 3.49 -13.51 -10.96
N HIS A 12 4.33 -12.96 -11.84
CA HIS A 12 5.15 -13.72 -12.80
C HIS A 12 4.40 -14.55 -13.86
N GLN A 13 3.07 -14.62 -13.85
CA GLN A 13 2.32 -15.28 -14.92
C GLN A 13 2.28 -14.45 -16.20
N ARG A 14 1.86 -15.09 -17.30
CA ARG A 14 1.71 -14.46 -18.61
C ARG A 14 0.22 -14.32 -18.93
N LEU A 15 -0.18 -13.16 -19.42
CA LEU A 15 -1.50 -12.92 -19.97
C LEU A 15 -1.38 -12.56 -21.44
N LYS A 16 -1.98 -13.37 -22.30
CA LYS A 16 -1.98 -13.18 -23.76
C LYS A 16 -3.36 -12.77 -24.25
N VAL A 17 -3.37 -12.01 -25.35
CA VAL A 17 -4.59 -11.60 -26.05
C VAL A 17 -5.33 -12.84 -26.54
N ASP A 18 -6.58 -12.97 -26.11
CA ASP A 18 -7.48 -14.07 -26.51
C ASP A 18 -8.55 -13.61 -27.52
N GLY A 19 -8.62 -12.30 -27.77
CA GLY A 19 -9.58 -11.68 -28.70
C GLY A 19 -11.03 -11.68 -28.20
N ARG A 20 -11.29 -12.12 -26.96
CA ARG A 20 -12.64 -12.21 -26.37
C ARG A 20 -12.76 -11.39 -25.10
N VAL A 21 -11.95 -11.72 -24.09
CA VAL A 21 -11.97 -11.06 -22.78
C VAL A 21 -10.80 -10.08 -22.69
N PHE A 22 -9.60 -10.54 -23.04
CA PHE A 22 -8.41 -9.71 -23.09
C PHE A 22 -8.07 -9.38 -24.55
N THR A 23 -8.30 -8.13 -24.94
CA THR A 23 -8.20 -7.64 -26.32
C THR A 23 -6.89 -6.86 -26.53
N ASP A 24 -6.57 -6.56 -27.79
CA ASP A 24 -5.44 -5.70 -28.15
C ASP A 24 -5.54 -4.29 -27.52
N THR A 25 -6.77 -3.78 -27.37
CA THR A 25 -7.06 -2.53 -26.67
C THR A 25 -6.61 -2.58 -25.21
N HIS A 26 -6.98 -3.65 -24.49
CA HIS A 26 -6.55 -3.85 -23.09
C HIS A 26 -5.03 -4.00 -22.99
N LEU A 27 -4.40 -4.71 -23.93
CA LEU A 27 -2.95 -4.85 -23.99
C LEU A 27 -2.26 -3.49 -24.15
N LYS A 28 -2.70 -2.66 -25.11
CA LYS A 28 -2.16 -1.31 -25.33
C LYS A 28 -2.30 -0.42 -24.09
N ALA A 29 -3.41 -0.52 -23.36
CA ALA A 29 -3.60 0.22 -22.13
C ALA A 29 -2.60 -0.22 -21.03
N LEU A 30 -2.40 -1.53 -20.85
CA LEU A 30 -1.38 -2.05 -19.92
C LEU A 30 0.05 -1.63 -20.32
N MET A 31 0.36 -1.60 -21.63
CA MET A 31 1.67 -1.16 -22.11
C MET A 31 1.96 0.29 -21.72
N ARG A 32 0.98 1.17 -21.89
CA ARG A 32 1.12 2.58 -21.58
C ARG A 32 1.07 2.88 -20.08
N LEU A 33 0.29 2.12 -19.30
CA LEU A 33 0.43 2.13 -17.82
C LEU A 33 1.87 1.80 -17.44
N ASN A 34 2.40 0.72 -17.98
CA ASN A 34 3.75 0.29 -17.64
C ASN A 34 4.78 1.35 -18.02
N GLU A 35 4.68 1.94 -19.21
CA GLU A 35 5.54 3.03 -19.67
C GLU A 35 5.47 4.26 -18.74
N TYR A 36 4.26 4.70 -18.37
CA TYR A 36 4.05 5.80 -17.43
C TYR A 36 4.73 5.53 -16.07
N HIS A 37 4.77 4.27 -15.65
CA HIS A 37 5.41 3.81 -14.43
C HIS A 37 6.82 3.23 -14.68
N GLY A 38 7.56 3.67 -15.71
CA GLY A 38 8.98 3.31 -15.89
C GLY A 38 9.25 1.81 -16.11
N PHE A 39 8.26 1.08 -16.64
CA PHE A 39 8.27 -0.36 -16.92
C PHE A 39 8.40 -1.27 -15.69
N TYR A 40 7.98 -0.80 -14.51
CA TYR A 40 8.10 -1.57 -13.27
C TYR A 40 7.13 -2.75 -13.15
N TYR A 41 5.96 -2.73 -13.79
CA TYR A 41 4.89 -3.69 -13.47
C TYR A 41 4.90 -4.95 -14.34
N PHE A 42 5.26 -4.83 -15.61
CA PHE A 42 5.20 -5.95 -16.57
C PHE A 42 6.42 -6.00 -17.48
N ASP A 43 6.68 -7.17 -18.06
CA ASP A 43 7.54 -7.36 -19.23
C ASP A 43 6.68 -7.65 -20.46
N PHE A 44 7.03 -7.08 -21.62
CA PHE A 44 6.28 -7.31 -22.85
C PHE A 44 6.68 -8.64 -23.49
N ILE A 45 5.68 -9.40 -23.93
CA ILE A 45 5.86 -10.67 -24.65
C ILE A 45 5.03 -10.63 -25.94
N PRO A 46 5.32 -11.51 -26.92
CA PRO A 46 4.49 -11.59 -28.13
C PRO A 46 3.01 -11.80 -27.78
N ASN A 47 2.18 -10.86 -28.22
CA ASN A 47 0.73 -10.80 -27.98
C ASN A 47 0.33 -10.86 -26.51
N GLY A 48 1.09 -10.25 -25.60
CA GLY A 48 0.73 -10.23 -24.18
C GLY A 48 1.70 -9.52 -23.26
N VAL A 49 1.50 -9.71 -21.97
CA VAL A 49 2.38 -9.25 -20.88
C VAL A 49 2.76 -10.40 -19.97
N GLN A 50 3.94 -10.32 -19.36
CA GLN A 50 4.34 -11.11 -18.22
C GLN A 50 4.36 -10.21 -16.99
N PHE A 51 3.65 -10.59 -15.93
CA PHE A 51 3.63 -9.82 -14.69
C PHE A 51 4.97 -9.93 -13.96
N LYS A 52 5.33 -8.90 -13.20
CA LYS A 52 6.48 -8.93 -12.27
C LYS A 52 5.98 -9.26 -10.86
N GLN A 53 6.66 -8.76 -9.82
CA GLN A 53 6.35 -8.99 -8.40
C GLN A 53 5.17 -8.15 -7.85
N TYR A 54 4.46 -7.42 -8.71
CA TYR A 54 3.42 -6.49 -8.27
C TYR A 54 2.07 -7.20 -8.24
N VAL A 55 1.37 -7.08 -7.12
CA VAL A 55 0.05 -7.67 -6.88
C VAL A 55 -1.01 -6.59 -6.66
N GLY A 56 -2.26 -6.93 -6.89
CA GLY A 56 -3.39 -6.02 -6.69
C GLY A 56 -4.40 -6.13 -7.81
N VAL A 57 -4.81 -5.00 -8.37
CA VAL A 57 -5.93 -4.95 -9.30
C VAL A 57 -5.79 -3.83 -10.32
N ILE A 58 -6.19 -4.12 -11.54
CA ILE A 58 -6.24 -3.18 -12.65
C ILE A 58 -7.63 -3.23 -13.25
N GLN A 59 -8.30 -2.09 -13.36
CA GLN A 59 -9.55 -1.98 -14.09
C GLN A 59 -9.36 -1.08 -15.30
N VAL A 60 -9.65 -1.62 -16.48
CA VAL A 60 -9.54 -0.94 -17.78
C VAL A 60 -10.76 -1.28 -18.63
N ASP A 61 -11.47 -0.26 -19.10
CA ASP A 61 -12.66 -0.41 -19.95
C ASP A 61 -13.67 -1.49 -19.49
N GLY A 62 -13.92 -1.53 -18.17
CA GLY A 62 -14.82 -2.50 -17.55
C GLY A 62 -14.26 -3.92 -17.36
N LEU A 63 -13.09 -4.25 -17.93
CA LEU A 63 -12.33 -5.44 -17.59
C LEU A 63 -11.58 -5.22 -16.27
N THR A 64 -11.72 -6.15 -15.33
CA THR A 64 -10.94 -6.20 -14.10
C THR A 64 -9.90 -7.31 -14.17
N ILE A 65 -8.62 -6.98 -14.00
CA ILE A 65 -7.50 -7.91 -13.92
C ILE A 65 -6.99 -7.90 -12.48
N GLU A 66 -7.17 -8.99 -11.76
CA GLU A 66 -6.58 -9.20 -10.43
C GLU A 66 -5.24 -9.92 -10.56
N ILE A 67 -4.23 -9.42 -9.86
CA ILE A 67 -2.90 -10.01 -9.80
C ILE A 67 -2.67 -10.47 -8.37
N LEU A 68 -2.59 -11.77 -8.15
CA LEU A 68 -2.55 -12.39 -6.82
C LEU A 68 -1.12 -12.83 -6.44
N PRO A 69 -0.78 -12.85 -5.13
CA PRO A 69 0.52 -13.32 -4.67
C PRO A 69 0.74 -14.80 -4.95
N LYS A 70 1.99 -15.19 -5.19
CA LYS A 70 2.41 -16.57 -5.45
C LYS A 70 3.29 -17.07 -4.31
N ALA A 71 2.69 -17.74 -3.31
CA ALA A 71 3.47 -18.35 -2.23
C ALA A 71 3.30 -19.87 -2.05
N ASP A 72 2.49 -20.56 -2.86
CA ASP A 72 2.35 -22.04 -2.78
C ASP A 72 3.16 -22.78 -3.86
N LYS A 73 3.46 -24.06 -3.56
CA LYS A 73 4.31 -24.99 -4.33
C LYS A 73 3.71 -25.34 -5.70
N ASP A 74 2.40 -25.38 -5.77
CA ASP A 74 1.68 -25.81 -6.96
C ASP A 74 1.54 -24.61 -7.89
N TYR A 75 2.00 -24.76 -9.12
CA TYR A 75 1.65 -23.85 -10.19
C TYR A 75 0.13 -23.85 -10.33
N VAL A 76 -0.52 -22.90 -9.65
CA VAL A 76 -1.97 -22.72 -9.74
C VAL A 76 -2.25 -22.38 -11.20
N LYS A 77 -3.01 -23.27 -11.85
CA LYS A 77 -3.57 -22.96 -13.16
C LYS A 77 -4.59 -21.85 -12.94
N SER A 78 -4.48 -20.77 -13.71
CA SER A 78 -5.51 -19.75 -13.80
C SER A 78 -6.89 -20.41 -13.98
N GLY A 79 -7.90 -20.03 -13.18
CA GLY A 79 -9.22 -20.64 -13.21
C GLY A 79 -9.55 -21.59 -12.06
N ASP A 80 -8.68 -21.72 -11.05
CA ASP A 80 -9.02 -22.34 -9.76
C ASP A 80 -9.63 -21.29 -8.82
N GLU A 81 -10.96 -21.20 -8.82
CA GLU A 81 -11.70 -20.17 -8.07
C GLU A 81 -11.46 -20.23 -6.55
N GLU A 82 -11.18 -21.42 -6.00
CA GLU A 82 -10.92 -21.61 -4.57
C GLU A 82 -9.57 -20.99 -4.20
N GLN A 83 -8.53 -21.30 -4.96
CA GLN A 83 -7.19 -20.73 -4.77
C GLN A 83 -7.16 -19.21 -4.99
N GLU A 84 -7.85 -18.72 -6.03
CA GLU A 84 -7.96 -17.28 -6.28
C GLU A 84 -8.63 -16.55 -5.11
N THR A 85 -9.69 -17.15 -4.55
CA THR A 85 -10.40 -16.59 -3.40
C THR A 85 -9.55 -16.61 -2.14
N LYS A 86 -8.82 -17.70 -1.91
CA LYS A 86 -7.86 -17.83 -0.82
C LYS A 86 -6.78 -16.74 -0.89
N TRP A 87 -6.06 -16.63 -2.00
CA TRP A 87 -4.96 -15.67 -2.16
C TRP A 87 -5.43 -14.20 -2.18
N ARG A 88 -6.63 -13.93 -2.69
CA ARG A 88 -7.29 -12.63 -2.53
C ARG A 88 -7.51 -12.29 -1.06
N GLY A 89 -8.02 -13.25 -0.28
CA GLY A 89 -8.21 -13.11 1.16
C GLY A 89 -6.91 -12.87 1.91
N VAL A 90 -5.82 -13.55 1.52
CA VAL A 90 -4.48 -13.37 2.09
C VAL A 90 -3.94 -11.97 1.81
N LEU A 91 -4.01 -11.50 0.56
CA LEU A 91 -3.56 -10.16 0.18
C LEU A 91 -4.30 -9.07 0.97
N LEU A 92 -5.63 -9.17 1.08
CA LEU A 92 -6.44 -8.24 1.87
C LEU A 92 -6.06 -8.24 3.35
N GLN A 93 -5.77 -9.42 3.93
CA GLN A 93 -5.32 -9.53 5.32
C GLN A 93 -3.93 -8.92 5.51
N MET A 94 -3.00 -9.13 4.58
CA MET A 94 -1.66 -8.50 4.62
C MET A 94 -1.76 -6.98 4.56
N LEU A 95 -2.52 -6.43 3.60
CA LEU A 95 -2.75 -4.98 3.47
C LEU A 95 -3.38 -4.40 4.74
N LYS A 96 -4.30 -5.11 5.37
CA LYS A 96 -4.92 -4.72 6.65
C LYS A 96 -3.91 -4.70 7.79
N LYS A 97 -3.10 -5.74 7.93
CA LYS A 97 -2.10 -5.86 9.00
C LYS A 97 -1.00 -4.80 8.85
N CYS A 98 -0.62 -4.46 7.62
CA CYS A 98 0.33 -3.39 7.31
C CYS A 98 -0.28 -1.98 7.39
N GLY A 99 -1.52 -1.83 7.86
CA GLY A 99 -2.16 -0.51 8.01
C GLY A 99 -2.56 0.17 6.69
N ARG A 100 -2.45 -0.51 5.55
CA ARG A 100 -2.90 0.00 4.25
C ARG A 100 -4.42 -0.09 4.07
N LEU A 101 -5.08 -0.85 4.95
CA LEU A 101 -6.54 -0.92 5.13
C LEU A 101 -6.89 -0.85 6.63
N LYS A 102 -7.86 -0.01 7.03
CA LYS A 102 -8.30 0.08 8.44
C LYS A 102 -8.92 -1.20 8.99
N ALA A 103 -8.72 -1.40 10.30
CA ALA A 103 -9.07 -2.63 11.02
C ALA A 103 -10.59 -2.87 11.22
N ASP A 104 -11.36 -1.79 11.43
CA ASP A 104 -12.80 -1.81 11.78
C ASP A 104 -13.73 -2.27 10.65
N THR A 105 -13.15 -2.55 9.50
CA THR A 105 -13.85 -3.08 8.33
C THR A 105 -14.27 -4.55 8.50
N ALA A 106 -13.99 -5.16 9.65
CA ALA A 106 -14.12 -6.60 9.90
C ALA A 106 -15.34 -7.04 10.75
N GLY A 107 -16.36 -6.19 10.94
CA GLY A 107 -17.63 -6.66 11.48
C GLY A 107 -18.40 -7.50 10.45
N ALA A 108 -18.79 -8.75 10.81
CA ALA A 108 -19.77 -9.70 10.24
C ALA A 108 -19.92 -9.90 8.70
N ALA A 109 -19.30 -9.07 7.86
CA ALA A 109 -19.42 -9.05 6.40
C ALA A 109 -18.26 -9.77 5.70
N HIS A 110 -17.33 -10.39 6.44
CA HIS A 110 -16.12 -11.00 5.87
C HIS A 110 -16.46 -12.10 4.85
N VAL A 111 -17.54 -12.85 5.07
CA VAL A 111 -18.03 -13.89 4.16
C VAL A 111 -18.64 -13.29 2.87
N ARG A 112 -19.28 -12.12 2.93
CA ARG A 112 -19.84 -11.45 1.74
C ARG A 112 -18.78 -10.73 0.90
N ARG A 113 -17.57 -10.50 1.44
CA ARG A 113 -16.49 -9.77 0.77
C ARG A 113 -15.47 -10.63 0.03
N GLN A 114 -15.51 -11.96 0.18
CA GLN A 114 -14.56 -12.88 -0.49
C GLN A 114 -14.61 -12.81 -2.02
N HIS A 115 -15.75 -12.39 -2.59
CA HIS A 115 -15.93 -12.22 -4.03
C HIS A 115 -15.66 -10.80 -4.53
N LEU A 116 -15.41 -9.83 -3.65
CA LEU A 116 -15.12 -8.45 -4.05
C LEU A 116 -13.70 -8.33 -4.55
N ASN A 117 -13.51 -7.58 -5.63
CA ASN A 117 -12.17 -7.21 -6.05
C ASN A 117 -11.58 -6.13 -5.12
N LEU A 118 -10.27 -5.95 -5.16
CA LEU A 118 -9.58 -5.01 -4.26
C LEU A 118 -10.05 -3.56 -4.45
N LEU A 119 -10.39 -3.13 -5.68
CA LEU A 119 -10.95 -1.78 -5.92
C LEU A 119 -12.29 -1.59 -5.24
N GLU A 120 -13.19 -2.56 -5.34
CA GLU A 120 -14.51 -2.50 -4.69
C GLU A 120 -14.38 -2.41 -3.17
N VAL A 121 -13.39 -3.07 -2.58
CA VAL A 121 -13.09 -2.92 -1.15
C VAL A 121 -12.68 -1.47 -0.86
N TYR A 122 -11.71 -0.90 -1.57
CA TYR A 122 -11.29 0.48 -1.36
C TYR A 122 -12.41 1.50 -1.62
N PHE A 123 -13.23 1.30 -2.65
CA PHE A 123 -14.38 2.14 -2.97
C PHE A 123 -15.45 2.08 -1.89
N GLU A 124 -15.81 0.89 -1.42
CA GLU A 124 -16.78 0.74 -0.32
C GLU A 124 -16.29 1.46 0.94
N LEU A 125 -15.01 1.34 1.27
CA LEU A 125 -14.41 2.04 2.40
C LEU A 125 -14.41 3.56 2.21
N TYR A 126 -14.05 4.02 1.02
CA TYR A 126 -14.06 5.44 0.71
C TYR A 126 -15.46 6.04 0.85
N LEU A 127 -16.47 5.37 0.29
CA LEU A 127 -17.87 5.78 0.39
C LEU A 127 -18.37 5.75 1.83
N ALA A 128 -17.99 4.74 2.62
CA ALA A 128 -18.34 4.65 4.03
C ALA A 128 -17.76 5.79 4.87
N GLU A 129 -16.51 6.17 4.61
CA GLU A 129 -15.88 7.29 5.30
C GLU A 129 -16.52 8.63 4.91
N LEU A 130 -16.82 8.85 3.63
CA LEU A 130 -17.54 10.05 3.20
C LEU A 130 -18.94 10.14 3.79
N ASP A 131 -19.70 9.04 3.79
CA ASP A 131 -21.03 8.98 4.39
C ASP A 131 -20.97 9.28 5.90
N GLY A 132 -19.97 8.73 6.59
CA GLY A 132 -19.68 9.06 7.99
C GLY A 132 -19.41 10.55 8.22
N LEU A 133 -18.64 11.19 7.34
CA LEU A 133 -18.35 12.63 7.41
C LEU A 133 -19.60 13.48 7.14
N ILE A 134 -20.42 13.11 6.16
CA ILE A 134 -21.69 13.78 5.85
C ILE A 134 -22.61 13.75 7.09
N ARG A 135 -22.76 12.60 7.74
CA ARG A 135 -23.61 12.44 8.93
C ARG A 135 -23.10 13.22 10.15
N ARG A 136 -21.79 13.37 10.31
CA ARG A 136 -21.18 14.19 11.39
C ARG A 136 -21.31 15.69 11.16
N GLY A 137 -21.54 16.10 9.91
CA GLY A 137 -21.54 17.50 9.50
C GLY A 137 -20.20 17.91 8.89
N LEU A 138 -20.27 18.50 7.71
CA LEU A 138 -19.08 18.85 6.94
C LEU A 138 -18.45 20.15 7.42
N VAL A 139 -17.12 20.19 7.39
CA VAL A 139 -16.37 21.38 7.81
C VAL A 139 -16.57 22.51 6.80
N LYS A 140 -16.66 23.73 7.30
CA LYS A 140 -16.63 24.94 6.48
C LYS A 140 -15.32 25.66 6.70
N GLN A 141 -14.84 26.35 5.68
CA GLN A 141 -13.63 27.15 5.75
C GLN A 141 -13.91 28.55 5.20
N TYR A 142 -13.16 29.52 5.71
CA TYR A 142 -13.20 30.88 5.18
C TYR A 142 -12.34 30.95 3.92
N ARG A 143 -12.92 31.39 2.81
CA ARG A 143 -12.19 31.77 1.59
C ARG A 143 -12.51 33.21 1.22
N ARG A 144 -11.56 33.89 0.58
CA ARG A 144 -11.80 35.23 0.01
C ARG A 144 -12.35 35.08 -1.39
N GLU A 145 -13.42 35.80 -1.68
CA GLU A 145 -14.04 35.83 -3.00
C GLU A 145 -14.12 37.28 -3.47
N THR A 146 -13.67 37.53 -4.70
CA THR A 146 -13.71 38.85 -5.35
C THR A 146 -14.68 38.80 -6.52
N LYS A 147 -15.82 39.50 -6.41
CA LYS A 147 -16.87 39.48 -7.44
C LYS A 147 -17.64 40.79 -7.52
N ASN A 148 -18.39 40.97 -8.61
CA ASN A 148 -19.24 42.12 -8.85
C ASN A 148 -20.68 41.86 -8.37
N VAL A 149 -21.07 42.47 -7.26
CA VAL A 149 -22.32 42.20 -6.51
C VAL A 149 -23.21 43.42 -6.43
N ASN A 150 -24.51 43.24 -6.21
CA ASN A 150 -25.46 44.35 -6.17
C ASN A 150 -25.50 45.11 -4.83
N ALA A 151 -24.67 44.70 -3.86
CA ALA A 151 -24.61 45.32 -2.54
C ALA A 151 -23.16 45.41 -2.06
N LEU A 152 -22.83 46.51 -1.39
CA LEU A 152 -21.50 46.70 -0.81
C LEU A 152 -21.30 45.76 0.38
N LYS A 153 -20.49 44.70 0.19
CA LYS A 153 -20.10 43.76 1.25
C LYS A 153 -18.60 43.53 1.22
N GLY A 154 -17.94 43.68 2.37
CA GLY A 154 -16.50 43.51 2.51
C GLY A 154 -15.70 44.69 1.95
N LYS A 155 -14.48 44.41 1.47
CA LYS A 155 -13.57 45.43 0.94
C LYS A 155 -13.94 45.79 -0.50
N LEU A 156 -14.11 47.06 -0.81
CA LEU A 156 -14.27 47.54 -2.19
C LEU A 156 -12.91 47.51 -2.92
N GLU A 157 -12.85 46.84 -4.06
CA GLU A 157 -11.65 46.80 -4.91
C GLU A 157 -11.72 47.94 -5.94
N PHE A 158 -11.28 49.14 -5.53
CA PHE A 158 -11.45 50.39 -6.29
C PHE A 158 -11.05 50.30 -7.76
N ALA A 159 -9.87 49.76 -8.07
CA ALA A 159 -9.40 49.64 -9.45
C ALA A 159 -10.37 48.81 -10.32
N GLY A 160 -10.75 47.63 -9.85
CA GLY A 160 -11.70 46.77 -10.57
C GLY A 160 -13.14 47.31 -10.54
N HIS A 161 -13.53 48.07 -9.52
CA HIS A 161 -14.84 48.69 -9.41
C HIS A 161 -15.01 49.81 -10.43
N ILE A 162 -14.04 50.72 -10.54
CA ILE A 162 -14.03 51.76 -11.57
C ILE A 162 -14.10 51.11 -12.95
N GLN A 163 -13.22 50.13 -13.22
CA GLN A 163 -13.18 49.46 -14.52
C GLN A 163 -14.51 48.79 -14.92
N LYS A 164 -15.20 48.13 -13.98
CA LYS A 164 -16.40 47.33 -14.29
C LYS A 164 -17.72 48.08 -14.16
N ASN A 165 -17.78 49.11 -13.33
CA ASN A 165 -19.03 49.72 -12.87
C ASN A 165 -19.13 51.23 -13.15
N LEU A 166 -18.30 51.76 -14.05
CA LEU A 166 -18.40 53.15 -14.56
C LEU A 166 -19.84 53.50 -15.02
N ILE A 167 -20.49 52.56 -15.73
CA ILE A 167 -21.87 52.69 -16.23
C ILE A 167 -22.86 51.99 -15.28
N HIS A 168 -22.49 50.81 -14.78
CA HIS A 168 -23.33 49.97 -13.89
C HIS A 168 -23.19 50.36 -12.41
N LYS A 169 -23.72 51.54 -12.05
CA LYS A 169 -23.63 52.11 -10.68
C LYS A 169 -24.41 51.30 -9.63
N GLU A 170 -25.28 50.39 -10.06
CA GLU A 170 -26.03 49.45 -9.23
C GLU A 170 -25.21 48.26 -8.70
N ARG A 171 -23.92 48.18 -9.06
CA ARG A 171 -23.04 47.05 -8.68
C ARG A 171 -21.78 47.55 -7.97
N PHE A 172 -21.21 46.71 -7.11
CA PHE A 172 -19.97 46.94 -6.37
C PHE A 172 -19.00 45.79 -6.62
N TYR A 173 -17.76 46.11 -6.98
CA TYR A 173 -16.71 45.10 -7.14
C TYR A 173 -15.96 44.93 -5.82
N THR A 174 -16.27 43.88 -5.07
CA THR A 174 -15.78 43.72 -3.69
C THR A 174 -15.10 42.38 -3.47
N THR A 175 -14.14 42.38 -2.54
CA THR A 175 -13.56 41.19 -1.94
C THR A 175 -14.15 40.98 -0.54
N HIS A 176 -14.77 39.84 -0.31
CA HIS A 176 -15.33 39.46 0.99
C HIS A 176 -15.00 38.02 1.35
N GLN A 177 -15.14 37.70 2.64
CA GLN A 177 -14.98 36.34 3.13
C GLN A 177 -16.30 35.57 2.97
N VAL A 178 -16.21 34.36 2.44
CA VAL A 178 -17.30 33.38 2.34
C VAL A 178 -16.93 32.20 3.23
N TYR A 179 -17.88 31.78 4.07
CA TYR A 179 -17.73 30.61 4.94
C TYR A 179 -18.57 29.47 4.39
N ASP A 180 -17.95 28.61 3.58
CA ASP A 180 -18.62 27.54 2.85
C ASP A 180 -17.80 26.23 2.87
N THR A 181 -18.34 25.21 2.23
CA THR A 181 -17.72 23.88 2.10
C THR A 181 -16.85 23.76 0.84
N ASN A 182 -16.68 24.83 0.06
CA ASN A 182 -15.93 24.80 -1.20
C ASN A 182 -14.46 25.16 -0.95
N HIS A 183 -13.70 24.16 -0.49
CA HIS A 183 -12.27 24.28 -0.23
C HIS A 183 -11.51 23.04 -0.70
N GLN A 184 -10.18 23.17 -0.83
CA GLN A 184 -9.30 22.17 -1.46
C GLN A 184 -9.52 20.73 -0.97
N LEU A 185 -9.66 20.51 0.34
CA LEU A 185 -9.92 19.18 0.89
C LEU A 185 -11.21 18.54 0.31
N HIS A 186 -12.33 19.27 0.28
CA HIS A 186 -13.57 18.74 -0.29
C HIS A 186 -13.50 18.65 -1.82
N GLN A 187 -12.77 19.54 -2.49
CA GLN A 187 -12.55 19.46 -3.94
C GLN A 187 -11.80 18.18 -4.33
N VAL A 188 -10.77 17.80 -3.56
CA VAL A 188 -10.05 16.53 -3.74
C VAL A 188 -10.95 15.33 -3.46
N LEU A 189 -11.70 15.34 -2.36
CA LEU A 189 -12.65 14.26 -2.05
C LEU A 189 -13.72 14.13 -3.13
N TYR A 190 -14.26 15.24 -3.61
CA TYR A 190 -15.24 15.22 -4.70
C TYR A 190 -14.63 14.67 -6.00
N ALA A 191 -13.40 15.05 -6.34
CA ALA A 191 -12.70 14.49 -7.51
C ALA A 191 -12.53 12.96 -7.40
N ALA A 192 -12.15 12.44 -6.22
CA ALA A 192 -12.08 11.00 -6.01
C ALA A 192 -13.46 10.33 -6.12
N LEU A 193 -14.51 10.97 -5.60
CA LEU A 193 -15.88 10.47 -5.71
C LEU A 193 -16.35 10.39 -7.16
N GLU A 194 -15.99 11.37 -7.99
CA GLU A 194 -16.24 11.34 -9.44
C GLU A 194 -15.51 10.16 -10.11
N VAL A 195 -14.29 9.82 -9.67
CA VAL A 195 -13.58 8.63 -10.16
C VAL A 195 -14.31 7.36 -9.72
N VAL A 196 -14.68 7.23 -8.44
CA VAL A 196 -15.41 6.05 -7.93
C VAL A 196 -16.74 5.85 -8.67
N ASP A 197 -17.49 6.92 -8.95
CA ASP A 197 -18.71 6.84 -9.75
C ASP A 197 -18.46 6.22 -11.13
N GLN A 198 -17.37 6.59 -11.78
CA GLN A 198 -17.06 6.07 -13.11
C GLN A 198 -16.81 4.57 -13.13
N PHE A 199 -16.15 4.03 -12.10
CA PHE A 199 -15.79 2.60 -12.03
C PHE A 199 -16.85 1.73 -11.34
N THR A 200 -17.82 2.33 -10.64
CA THR A 200 -18.90 1.60 -9.96
C THR A 200 -20.21 1.55 -10.75
N LYS A 201 -20.31 2.27 -11.87
CA LYS A 201 -21.52 2.31 -12.73
C LYS A 201 -22.01 0.92 -13.12
N GLY A 202 -23.29 0.65 -12.82
CA GLY A 202 -23.94 -0.63 -13.11
C GLY A 202 -23.51 -1.79 -12.21
N GLY A 203 -22.64 -1.54 -11.23
CA GLY A 203 -22.21 -2.51 -10.22
C GLY A 203 -22.94 -2.34 -8.88
N ARG A 204 -22.59 -3.19 -7.91
CA ARG A 204 -23.19 -3.21 -6.56
C ARG A 204 -23.05 -1.89 -5.80
N LEU A 205 -21.96 -1.16 -6.04
CA LEU A 205 -21.67 0.10 -5.36
C LEU A 205 -22.32 1.33 -6.02
N ALA A 206 -22.95 1.18 -7.19
CA ALA A 206 -23.50 2.32 -7.95
C ALA A 206 -24.51 3.14 -7.12
N ASP A 207 -25.50 2.47 -6.52
CA ASP A 207 -26.53 3.14 -5.72
C ASP A 207 -25.94 3.77 -4.47
N TYR A 208 -24.95 3.13 -3.86
CA TYR A 208 -24.30 3.70 -2.68
C TYR A 208 -23.50 4.95 -3.04
N CYS A 209 -22.71 4.87 -4.12
CA CYS A 209 -21.97 5.99 -4.66
C CYS A 209 -22.88 7.20 -4.94
N LYS A 210 -24.02 6.97 -5.60
CA LYS A 210 -24.98 8.04 -5.92
C LYS A 210 -25.61 8.67 -4.69
N ARG A 211 -25.93 7.90 -3.65
CA ARG A 211 -26.44 8.47 -2.38
C ARG A 211 -25.40 9.34 -1.69
N VAL A 212 -24.15 8.89 -1.64
CA VAL A 212 -23.04 9.66 -1.07
C VAL A 212 -22.79 10.94 -1.89
N GLU A 213 -22.79 10.85 -3.22
CA GLU A 213 -22.66 11.99 -4.13
C GLU A 213 -23.77 13.03 -3.94
N LEU A 214 -25.02 12.60 -3.76
CA LEU A 214 -26.14 13.49 -3.47
C LEU A 214 -25.98 14.24 -2.14
N GLY A 215 -25.43 13.56 -1.12
CA GLY A 215 -25.20 14.13 0.21
C GLY A 215 -23.93 14.97 0.33
N PHE A 216 -22.99 14.83 -0.62
CA PHE A 216 -21.74 15.59 -0.61
C PHE A 216 -21.93 16.98 -1.25
N PRO A 217 -21.27 18.03 -0.73
CA PRO A 217 -21.47 19.40 -1.19
C PRO A 217 -20.99 19.56 -2.63
N LYS A 218 -21.72 20.39 -3.39
CA LYS A 218 -21.25 20.86 -4.69
C LYS A 218 -20.05 21.77 -4.47
N VAL A 219 -18.90 21.34 -4.96
CA VAL A 219 -17.63 22.06 -4.91
C VAL A 219 -17.13 22.31 -6.32
N GLU A 220 -16.25 23.30 -6.47
CA GLU A 220 -15.62 23.56 -7.76
C GLU A 220 -14.69 22.41 -8.15
N ARG A 221 -14.71 22.03 -9.43
CA ARG A 221 -13.80 21.02 -9.96
C ARG A 221 -12.38 21.59 -10.02
N VAL A 222 -11.42 20.77 -9.61
CA VAL A 222 -9.99 21.11 -9.67
C VAL A 222 -9.23 20.03 -10.40
N LYS A 223 -8.18 20.42 -11.13
CA LYS A 223 -7.21 19.45 -11.66
C LYS A 223 -6.37 18.96 -10.50
N VAL A 224 -6.58 17.71 -10.10
CA VAL A 224 -5.78 17.10 -9.03
C VAL A 224 -4.38 16.83 -9.57
N THR A 225 -3.38 17.31 -8.83
CA THR A 225 -1.96 17.05 -9.07
C THR A 225 -1.34 16.54 -7.79
N GLU A 226 -0.21 15.86 -7.88
CA GLU A 226 0.52 15.40 -6.69
C GLU A 226 0.89 16.58 -5.77
N ALA A 227 1.29 17.71 -6.35
CA ALA A 227 1.56 18.95 -5.61
C ALA A 227 0.33 19.46 -4.85
N LEU A 228 -0.86 19.41 -5.45
CA LEU A 228 -2.11 19.77 -4.77
C LEU A 228 -2.37 18.84 -3.58
N LEU A 229 -2.24 17.53 -3.79
CA LEU A 229 -2.46 16.53 -2.74
C LEU A 229 -1.48 16.71 -1.57
N ASN A 230 -0.21 16.96 -1.85
CA ASN A 230 0.81 17.18 -0.83
C ASN A 230 0.66 18.54 -0.12
N GLY A 231 -0.02 19.51 -0.75
CA GLY A 231 -0.31 20.82 -0.17
C GLY A 231 -1.47 20.83 0.83
N VAL A 232 -2.36 19.83 0.81
CA VAL A 232 -3.48 19.74 1.76
C VAL A 232 -2.96 19.36 3.15
N LYS A 233 -2.99 20.31 4.07
CA LYS A 233 -2.62 20.09 5.48
C LYS A 233 -3.85 19.92 6.35
N LEU A 234 -3.90 18.80 7.06
CA LEU A 234 -4.96 18.54 8.02
C LEU A 234 -4.66 19.25 9.35
N ASN A 235 -5.72 19.69 10.02
CA ASN A 235 -5.68 20.31 11.34
C ASN A 235 -6.72 19.64 12.26
N ARG A 236 -6.80 20.07 13.52
CA ARG A 236 -7.72 19.50 14.51
C ARG A 236 -9.19 19.41 14.04
N LYS A 237 -9.67 20.35 13.21
CA LYS A 237 -11.05 20.33 12.68
C LYS A 237 -11.20 19.33 11.52
N THR A 238 -10.15 19.11 10.74
CA THR A 238 -10.17 18.22 9.57
C THR A 238 -9.55 16.85 9.85
N GLU A 239 -9.07 16.60 11.07
CA GLU A 239 -8.53 15.29 11.49
C GLU A 239 -9.49 14.12 11.18
N PRO A 240 -10.82 14.24 11.37
CA PRO A 240 -11.75 13.17 10.99
C PRO A 240 -11.72 12.79 9.50
N TYR A 241 -11.18 13.67 8.63
CA TYR A 241 -11.10 13.44 7.18
C TYR A 241 -9.84 12.68 6.78
N ALA A 242 -8.88 12.46 7.68
CA ALA A 242 -7.55 11.94 7.35
C ALA A 242 -7.62 10.68 6.50
N TYR A 243 -8.43 9.71 6.91
CA TYR A 243 -8.51 8.43 6.19
C TYR A 243 -9.31 8.52 4.89
N ALA A 244 -10.41 9.27 4.85
CA ALA A 244 -11.11 9.55 3.58
C ALA A 244 -10.18 10.23 2.57
N PHE A 245 -9.33 11.14 3.05
CA PHE A 245 -8.33 11.84 2.25
C PHE A 245 -7.22 10.90 1.77
N GLU A 246 -6.73 9.99 2.61
CA GLU A 246 -5.75 8.95 2.20
C GLU A 246 -6.31 8.03 1.13
N LEU A 247 -7.56 7.57 1.28
CA LEU A 247 -8.25 6.76 0.27
C LEU A 247 -8.44 7.55 -1.04
N ALA A 248 -8.83 8.82 -0.96
CA ALA A 248 -8.94 9.69 -2.13
C ALA A 248 -7.59 9.86 -2.83
N ARG A 249 -6.50 10.09 -2.08
CA ARG A 249 -5.13 10.16 -2.63
C ARG A 249 -4.77 8.87 -3.35
N LEU A 250 -5.02 7.72 -2.73
CA LEU A 250 -4.75 6.42 -3.33
C LEU A 250 -5.52 6.24 -4.65
N ILE A 251 -6.81 6.56 -4.68
CA ILE A 251 -7.64 6.44 -5.89
C ILE A 251 -7.14 7.40 -6.98
N LEU A 252 -6.90 8.67 -6.64
CA LEU A 252 -6.54 9.71 -7.60
C LEU A 252 -5.13 9.54 -8.17
N LEU A 253 -4.15 9.13 -7.36
CA LEU A 253 -2.77 8.92 -7.82
C LEU A 253 -2.63 7.70 -8.74
N ASN A 254 -3.56 6.76 -8.65
CA ASN A 254 -3.57 5.54 -9.46
C ASN A 254 -4.57 5.60 -10.62
N TYR A 255 -5.32 6.70 -10.73
CA TYR A 255 -6.29 6.91 -11.80
C TYR A 255 -5.61 7.54 -13.01
N SER A 256 -5.84 6.93 -14.17
CA SER A 256 -5.22 7.35 -15.42
C SER A 256 -6.28 7.43 -16.53
N PRO A 257 -6.87 8.62 -16.75
CA PRO A 257 -7.98 8.80 -17.68
C PRO A 257 -7.59 8.76 -19.17
N ASP A 258 -6.32 9.02 -19.50
CA ASP A 258 -5.87 9.26 -20.89
C ASP A 258 -4.85 8.21 -21.37
N ILE A 259 -4.84 7.02 -20.74
CA ILE A 259 -3.81 6.02 -21.02
C ILE A 259 -4.00 5.32 -22.35
N SER A 260 -5.19 5.12 -22.93
CA SER A 260 -5.30 4.48 -24.26
C SER A 260 -5.56 5.51 -25.39
N ALA A 261 -5.45 5.12 -26.68
CA ALA A 261 -5.62 6.04 -27.82
C ALA A 261 -7.08 6.51 -28.00
N GLY A 262 -7.89 6.39 -26.95
CA GLY A 262 -9.29 6.71 -26.86
C GLY A 262 -9.67 7.14 -25.44
N LYS A 263 -10.96 7.34 -25.19
CA LYS A 263 -11.53 7.80 -23.91
C LYS A 263 -11.52 6.73 -22.80
N GLU A 264 -10.63 5.74 -22.88
CA GLU A 264 -10.66 4.59 -21.98
C GLU A 264 -9.98 4.92 -20.66
N ARG A 265 -10.71 4.61 -19.59
CA ARG A 265 -10.34 4.97 -18.23
C ARG A 265 -9.67 3.77 -17.58
N MET A 266 -8.56 4.03 -16.91
CA MET A 266 -7.79 3.01 -16.23
C MET A 266 -7.57 3.38 -14.77
N LEU A 267 -7.65 2.38 -13.89
CA LEU A 267 -7.30 2.51 -12.48
C LEU A 267 -6.50 1.26 -12.07
N ALA A 268 -5.30 1.46 -11.52
CA ALA A 268 -4.40 0.37 -11.15
C ALA A 268 -3.92 0.53 -9.70
N LEU A 269 -4.38 -0.33 -8.79
CA LEU A 269 -3.84 -0.41 -7.43
C LEU A 269 -2.91 -1.60 -7.34
N LEU A 270 -1.62 -1.34 -7.49
CA LEU A 270 -0.55 -2.33 -7.48
C LEU A 270 0.41 -2.11 -6.31
N PHE A 271 0.82 -3.20 -5.67
CA PHE A 271 1.69 -3.23 -4.50
C PHE A 271 2.87 -4.15 -4.79
N ASP A 272 4.10 -3.73 -4.48
CA ASP A 272 5.27 -4.62 -4.58
C ASP A 272 5.14 -5.71 -3.51
N MET A 273 5.12 -6.97 -3.93
CA MET A 273 4.90 -8.08 -3.02
C MET A 273 6.12 -8.38 -2.14
N ASN A 274 7.33 -7.99 -2.55
CA ASN A 274 8.51 -8.07 -1.67
C ASN A 274 8.41 -7.05 -0.55
N GLU A 275 8.09 -5.79 -0.87
CA GLU A 275 7.92 -4.74 0.15
C GLU A 275 6.77 -5.05 1.10
N LEU A 276 5.64 -5.55 0.57
CA LEU A 276 4.49 -5.92 1.39
C LEU A 276 4.81 -7.11 2.32
N TRP A 277 5.60 -8.07 1.86
CA TRP A 277 6.06 -9.18 2.69
C TRP A 277 7.03 -8.71 3.80
N GLU A 278 8.03 -7.89 3.46
CA GLU A 278 8.94 -7.25 4.43
C GLU A 278 8.15 -6.53 5.54
N GLU A 279 7.22 -5.66 5.12
CA GLU A 279 6.39 -4.86 6.02
C GLU A 279 5.51 -5.76 6.90
N TYR A 280 4.94 -6.83 6.33
CA TYR A 280 4.12 -7.78 7.07
C TYR A 280 4.91 -8.50 8.16
N VAL A 281 6.08 -9.06 7.83
CA VAL A 281 6.94 -9.74 8.81
C VAL A 281 7.38 -8.77 9.90
N LEU A 282 7.75 -7.54 9.54
CA LEU A 282 8.15 -6.51 10.50
C LEU A 282 7.03 -6.17 11.49
N VAL A 283 5.81 -5.95 11.01
CA VAL A 283 4.65 -5.64 11.86
C VAL A 283 4.34 -6.82 12.80
N MET A 284 4.34 -8.04 12.28
CA MET A 284 4.05 -9.23 13.08
C MET A 284 5.12 -9.48 14.15
N LEU A 285 6.40 -9.33 13.80
CA LEU A 285 7.50 -9.46 14.75
C LEU A 285 7.46 -8.36 15.82
N ARG A 286 7.20 -7.10 15.44
CA ARG A 286 7.03 -5.99 16.41
C ARG A 286 5.93 -6.25 17.41
N LYS A 287 4.78 -6.73 16.93
CA LYS A 287 3.64 -7.07 17.77
C LYS A 287 4.03 -8.16 18.78
N HIS A 288 4.62 -9.24 18.30
CA HIS A 288 5.02 -10.35 19.16
C HIS A 288 6.11 -9.96 20.17
N VAL A 289 7.12 -9.20 19.76
CA VAL A 289 8.17 -8.70 20.67
C VAL A 289 7.60 -7.76 21.73
N ALA A 290 6.62 -6.93 21.40
CA ALA A 290 5.95 -6.09 22.40
C ALA A 290 5.20 -6.91 23.45
N GLU A 291 4.51 -7.98 23.02
CA GLU A 291 3.83 -8.93 23.90
C GLU A 291 4.82 -9.70 24.78
N HIS A 292 5.94 -10.18 24.21
CA HIS A 292 7.03 -10.85 24.92
C HIS A 292 7.66 -9.93 25.98
N ASN A 293 8.05 -8.72 25.60
CA ASN A 293 8.65 -7.76 26.53
C ASN A 293 7.71 -7.42 27.69
N LYS A 294 6.41 -7.27 27.41
CA LYS A 294 5.38 -7.06 28.44
C LYS A 294 5.28 -8.26 29.38
N ALA A 295 5.31 -9.48 28.86
CA ALA A 295 5.29 -10.69 29.69
C ALA A 295 6.55 -10.81 30.56
N VAL A 296 7.72 -10.37 30.07
CA VAL A 296 8.96 -10.28 30.86
C VAL A 296 8.82 -9.23 31.97
N ASP A 297 8.26 -8.05 31.67
CA ASP A 297 7.99 -7.00 32.66
C ASP A 297 7.04 -7.45 33.77
N GLU A 298 6.05 -8.26 33.43
CA GLU A 298 5.08 -8.82 34.36
C GLU A 298 5.60 -10.08 35.10
N GLY A 299 6.84 -10.52 34.85
CA GLY A 299 7.43 -11.72 35.44
C GLY A 299 6.79 -13.05 34.97
N LYS A 300 6.00 -13.03 33.89
CA LYS A 300 5.32 -14.20 33.31
C LYS A 300 6.18 -14.97 32.32
N SER A 301 7.24 -14.34 31.82
CA SER A 301 8.19 -14.96 30.90
C SER A 301 9.62 -14.72 31.40
N LYS A 302 10.47 -15.73 31.32
CA LYS A 302 11.91 -15.60 31.56
C LYS A 302 12.59 -15.28 30.23
N GLY A 303 13.48 -14.30 30.21
CA GLY A 303 14.28 -14.00 29.03
C GLY A 303 14.70 -12.54 28.93
N LEU A 304 15.45 -12.24 27.87
CA LEU A 304 15.84 -10.87 27.52
C LEU A 304 14.68 -10.17 26.83
N LYS A 305 14.67 -8.84 26.95
CA LYS A 305 13.84 -7.98 26.13
C LYS A 305 14.53 -7.68 24.80
N TYR A 306 13.74 -7.37 23.79
CA TYR A 306 14.24 -7.05 22.45
C TYR A 306 13.64 -5.77 21.90
N SER A 307 14.40 -5.10 21.03
CA SER A 307 13.92 -4.00 20.20
C SER A 307 13.93 -4.41 18.73
N VAL A 308 12.91 -4.01 17.97
CA VAL A 308 12.76 -4.34 16.55
C VAL A 308 12.72 -3.05 15.73
N LYS A 309 13.70 -2.87 14.85
CA LYS A 309 13.76 -1.76 13.91
C LYS A 309 13.63 -2.28 12.48
N GLY A 310 12.78 -1.64 11.71
CA GLY A 310 12.80 -1.73 10.25
C GLY A 310 13.49 -0.49 9.68
N GLN A 311 13.98 -0.59 8.45
CA GLN A 311 14.60 0.52 7.72
C GLN A 311 15.83 1.16 8.39
N ASP A 312 16.51 0.43 9.27
CA ASP A 312 17.75 0.92 9.88
C ASP A 312 18.84 0.97 8.81
N LYS A 313 19.43 2.14 8.56
CA LYS A 313 20.44 2.37 7.51
C LYS A 313 21.78 2.68 8.15
N LYS A 314 22.83 2.02 7.68
CA LYS A 314 24.21 2.36 8.03
C LYS A 314 25.01 2.74 6.80
N GLN A 315 25.89 3.73 6.97
CA GLN A 315 26.88 4.10 5.97
C GLN A 315 27.78 2.91 5.67
N PHE A 316 28.03 2.65 4.40
CA PHE A 316 28.79 1.48 3.97
C PHE A 316 29.95 1.83 3.06
N TRP A 317 29.71 2.71 2.08
CA TRP A 317 30.73 3.13 1.14
C TRP A 317 30.55 4.61 0.83
N GLN A 318 31.65 5.36 0.82
CA GLN A 318 31.65 6.76 0.45
C GLN A 318 32.33 6.94 -0.88
N ASP A 319 31.69 7.70 -1.75
CA ASP A 319 32.33 8.24 -2.94
C ASP A 319 33.30 9.36 -2.53
N SER A 320 34.58 9.22 -2.86
CA SER A 320 35.60 10.17 -2.44
C SER A 320 35.48 11.54 -3.11
N GLU A 321 34.88 11.62 -4.30
CA GLU A 321 34.77 12.88 -5.07
C GLU A 321 33.53 13.66 -4.65
N THR A 322 32.38 12.98 -4.61
CA THR A 322 31.08 13.60 -4.30
C THR A 322 30.78 13.63 -2.80
N GLN A 323 31.58 12.94 -1.99
CA GLN A 323 31.35 12.71 -0.56
C GLN A 323 30.02 12.00 -0.25
N TYR A 324 29.38 11.41 -1.28
CA TYR A 324 28.08 10.76 -1.16
C TYR A 324 28.20 9.37 -0.52
N TRP A 325 27.35 9.10 0.47
CA TRP A 325 27.32 7.82 1.16
C TRP A 325 26.31 6.86 0.52
N ARG A 326 26.80 5.70 0.11
CA ARG A 326 25.98 4.50 -0.08
C ARG A 326 25.74 3.85 1.27
N HIS A 327 24.51 3.36 1.45
CA HIS A 327 24.05 2.79 2.70
C HIS A 327 23.64 1.35 2.50
N VAL A 328 23.80 0.59 3.57
CA VAL A 328 23.31 -0.78 3.70
C VAL A 328 22.08 -0.72 4.61
N LYS A 329 21.00 -1.39 4.18
CA LYS A 329 19.67 -1.33 4.81
C LYS A 329 19.11 -2.76 4.89
N PRO A 330 19.34 -3.50 5.98
CA PRO A 330 18.60 -4.73 6.23
C PRO A 330 17.11 -4.43 6.39
N ASP A 331 16.28 -5.40 6.03
CA ASP A 331 14.83 -5.34 6.21
C ASP A 331 14.47 -5.12 7.69
N ILE A 332 15.05 -5.95 8.56
CA ILE A 332 14.75 -5.95 10.00
C ILE A 332 16.03 -6.15 10.82
N VAL A 333 16.20 -5.31 11.84
CA VAL A 333 17.22 -5.43 12.89
C VAL A 333 16.51 -5.71 14.22
N LEU A 334 16.80 -6.87 14.80
CA LEU A 334 16.38 -7.24 16.15
C LEU A 334 17.59 -7.09 17.07
N LYS A 335 17.44 -6.42 18.22
CA LYS A 335 18.54 -6.21 19.16
C LYS A 335 18.11 -6.50 20.58
N GLU A 336 18.94 -7.22 21.33
CA GLU A 336 18.78 -7.40 22.78
C GLU A 336 18.85 -6.05 23.50
N ASP A 337 17.87 -5.81 24.38
CA ASP A 337 17.77 -4.59 25.17
C ASP A 337 18.66 -4.68 26.42
N LYS A 338 19.98 -4.68 26.19
CA LYS A 338 21.02 -4.66 27.22
C LYS A 338 22.28 -3.95 26.73
N GLU A 339 23.16 -3.59 27.66
CA GLU A 339 24.47 -3.05 27.32
C GLU A 339 25.27 -4.08 26.50
N ASN A 340 25.79 -3.65 25.35
CA ASN A 340 26.42 -4.53 24.35
C ASN A 340 25.51 -5.67 23.83
N GLY A 341 24.19 -5.44 23.79
CA GLY A 341 23.21 -6.39 23.28
C GLY A 341 23.52 -6.89 21.86
N ILE A 342 23.36 -8.20 21.68
CA ILE A 342 23.57 -8.88 20.40
C ILE A 342 22.52 -8.38 19.40
N SER A 343 22.97 -8.14 18.18
CA SER A 343 22.09 -7.82 17.05
C SER A 343 21.86 -9.07 16.21
N TYR A 344 20.64 -9.19 15.70
CA TYR A 344 20.21 -10.21 14.76
C TYR A 344 19.66 -9.50 13.53
N ILE A 345 20.07 -9.93 12.34
CA ILE A 345 19.60 -9.38 11.07
C ILE A 345 18.64 -10.35 10.44
N ILE A 346 17.45 -9.88 10.04
CA ILE A 346 16.49 -10.67 9.29
C ILE A 346 16.29 -9.97 7.95
N ASP A 347 16.50 -10.71 6.87
CA ASP A 347 16.29 -10.27 5.49
C ASP A 347 15.26 -11.20 4.86
N THR A 348 14.16 -10.63 4.39
CA THR A 348 12.97 -11.33 3.95
C THR A 348 12.97 -11.47 2.44
N LYS A 349 12.57 -12.63 1.93
CA LYS A 349 12.49 -12.87 0.48
C LYS A 349 11.15 -13.49 0.13
N TRP A 350 10.38 -12.83 -0.75
CA TRP A 350 9.13 -13.38 -1.26
C TRP A 350 9.37 -14.33 -2.44
N LYS A 351 10.01 -15.47 -2.16
CA LYS A 351 10.26 -16.54 -3.13
C LYS A 351 10.44 -17.88 -2.42
N ARG A 352 10.15 -18.99 -3.09
CA ARG A 352 10.52 -20.33 -2.62
C ARG A 352 11.79 -20.78 -3.36
N PRO A 353 12.98 -20.77 -2.73
CA PRO A 353 14.20 -21.22 -3.39
C PRO A 353 14.15 -22.71 -3.73
N THR A 354 14.57 -23.07 -4.95
CA THR A 354 14.77 -24.45 -5.37
C THR A 354 15.83 -25.11 -4.47
N ASP A 355 15.59 -26.36 -4.06
CA ASP A 355 16.43 -27.15 -3.15
C ASP A 355 16.71 -26.51 -1.78
N GLN A 356 15.94 -25.49 -1.37
CA GLN A 356 16.15 -24.73 -0.13
C GLN A 356 17.59 -24.19 -0.01
N LYS A 357 18.16 -23.73 -1.13
CA LYS A 357 19.48 -23.06 -1.20
C LYS A 357 19.30 -21.57 -1.41
N ALA A 358 20.02 -20.75 -0.63
CA ALA A 358 20.06 -19.32 -0.84
C ALA A 358 20.95 -18.98 -2.04
N SER A 359 20.67 -17.84 -2.72
CA SER A 359 21.56 -17.36 -3.76
C SER A 359 22.87 -16.85 -3.15
N ILE A 360 23.96 -16.90 -3.92
CA ILE A 360 25.25 -16.37 -3.44
C ILE A 360 25.19 -14.86 -3.18
N GLU A 361 24.33 -14.14 -3.90
CA GLU A 361 24.09 -12.71 -3.70
C GLU A 361 23.44 -12.44 -2.34
N ASP A 362 22.39 -13.19 -2.00
CA ASP A 362 21.72 -13.10 -0.69
C ASP A 362 22.71 -13.43 0.44
N ILE A 363 23.56 -14.45 0.27
CA ILE A 363 24.59 -14.81 1.26
C ILE A 363 25.66 -13.72 1.41
N ARG A 364 26.11 -13.09 0.30
CA ARG A 364 27.05 -11.96 0.34
C ARG A 364 26.44 -10.72 1.00
N GLN A 365 25.17 -10.47 0.78
CA GLN A 365 24.42 -9.40 1.42
C GLN A 365 24.39 -9.61 2.96
N MET A 366 24.06 -10.82 3.40
CA MET A 366 24.06 -11.18 4.83
C MET A 366 25.43 -11.07 5.48
N TYR A 367 26.49 -11.41 4.75
CA TYR A 367 27.85 -11.21 5.20
C TYR A 367 28.16 -9.73 5.49
N ALA A 368 27.77 -8.83 4.59
CA ALA A 368 27.94 -7.40 4.78
C ALA A 368 27.13 -6.87 5.97
N TYR A 369 25.87 -7.30 6.10
CA TYR A 369 25.03 -6.94 7.26
C TYR A 369 25.64 -7.37 8.59
N ASN A 370 26.07 -8.63 8.70
CA ASN A 370 26.62 -9.17 9.94
C ASN A 370 27.82 -8.38 10.44
N ARG A 371 28.70 -7.96 9.53
CA ARG A 371 29.87 -7.15 9.87
C ARG A 371 29.48 -5.74 10.30
N LEU A 372 28.66 -5.06 9.50
CA LEU A 372 28.31 -3.66 9.74
C LEU A 372 27.44 -3.48 11.00
N TYR A 373 26.64 -4.50 11.33
CA TYR A 373 25.79 -4.52 12.51
C TYR A 373 26.39 -5.24 13.71
N LYS A 374 27.60 -5.82 13.57
CA LYS A 374 28.20 -6.70 14.58
C LYS A 374 27.21 -7.78 15.04
N ALA A 375 26.42 -8.30 14.12
CA ALA A 375 25.39 -9.29 14.39
C ALA A 375 26.02 -10.68 14.42
N THR A 376 25.72 -11.47 15.46
CA THR A 376 26.26 -12.83 15.59
C THR A 376 25.51 -13.80 14.69
N LYS A 377 24.23 -13.51 14.41
CA LYS A 377 23.34 -14.33 13.60
C LYS A 377 22.54 -13.46 12.64
N SER A 378 22.35 -13.99 11.43
CA SER A 378 21.42 -13.45 10.45
C SER A 378 20.48 -14.53 9.92
N LEU A 379 19.28 -14.13 9.47
CA LEU A 379 18.24 -15.02 8.96
C LEU A 379 17.77 -14.54 7.59
N LEU A 380 17.98 -15.36 6.56
CA LEU A 380 17.26 -15.24 5.30
C LEU A 380 15.91 -15.95 5.46
N LEU A 381 14.83 -15.17 5.49
CA LEU A 381 13.48 -15.65 5.76
C LEU A 381 12.67 -15.79 4.47
N TYR A 382 12.22 -17.01 4.20
CA TYR A 382 11.43 -17.35 3.02
C TYR A 382 10.01 -17.81 3.44
N PRO A 383 8.98 -17.57 2.61
CA PRO A 383 7.72 -18.29 2.74
C PRO A 383 7.96 -19.77 2.41
N GLY A 384 7.40 -20.69 3.18
CA GLY A 384 7.61 -22.12 2.95
C GLY A 384 7.11 -23.03 4.05
N ASP A 385 7.31 -24.33 3.83
CA ASP A 385 7.09 -25.34 4.86
C ASP A 385 8.12 -25.12 5.97
N LYS A 386 7.70 -25.16 7.24
CA LYS A 386 8.56 -24.78 8.38
C LYS A 386 9.87 -25.56 8.36
N ALA A 387 10.98 -24.84 8.24
CA ALA A 387 12.33 -25.41 8.22
C ALA A 387 13.35 -24.35 8.64
N LEU A 388 14.45 -24.80 9.24
CA LEU A 388 15.57 -23.94 9.60
C LEU A 388 16.87 -24.68 9.25
N LYS A 389 17.72 -24.02 8.46
CA LYS A 389 19.09 -24.48 8.18
C LYS A 389 20.07 -23.43 8.66
N SER A 390 21.16 -23.88 9.28
CA SER A 390 22.22 -22.98 9.74
C SER A 390 23.46 -23.13 8.88
N GLY A 391 24.08 -22.02 8.51
CA GLY A 391 25.38 -21.93 7.88
C GLY A 391 26.30 -20.99 8.67
N VAL A 392 27.60 -21.15 8.48
CA VAL A 392 28.63 -20.36 9.16
C VAL A 392 29.54 -19.72 8.12
N PHE A 393 29.85 -18.44 8.28
CA PHE A 393 30.87 -17.80 7.46
C PHE A 393 32.25 -18.30 7.88
N LYS A 394 33.12 -18.63 6.93
CA LYS A 394 34.47 -19.17 7.21
C LYS A 394 35.41 -18.17 7.88
N ASP A 395 35.06 -16.90 7.87
CA ASP A 395 35.95 -15.82 8.31
C ASP A 395 35.67 -15.43 9.77
N ASP A 396 36.73 -15.23 10.54
CA ASP A 396 36.73 -14.88 11.97
C ASP A 396 37.42 -13.53 12.24
N ILE A 397 37.21 -12.55 11.34
CA ILE A 397 37.75 -11.21 11.54
C ILE A 397 37.12 -10.59 12.79
N ASN A 398 37.97 -10.26 13.77
CA ASN A 398 37.64 -9.72 15.10
C ASN A 398 37.12 -10.75 16.13
N GLY A 399 37.35 -12.06 15.92
CA GLY A 399 37.00 -13.09 16.91
C GLY A 399 35.50 -13.31 17.11
N LEU A 400 34.70 -12.91 16.11
CA LEU A 400 33.24 -13.01 16.09
C LEU A 400 32.84 -13.94 14.95
N GLN A 401 32.45 -15.17 15.30
CA GLN A 401 31.89 -16.12 14.33
C GLN A 401 30.48 -15.68 13.94
N HIS A 402 30.31 -15.34 12.66
CA HIS A 402 29.02 -14.92 12.10
C HIS A 402 28.27 -16.11 11.49
N HIS A 403 27.00 -16.26 11.87
CA HIS A 403 26.10 -17.29 11.33
C HIS A 403 25.11 -16.69 10.34
N CYS A 404 24.77 -17.45 9.31
CA CYS A 404 23.66 -17.14 8.40
C CYS A 404 22.73 -18.34 8.33
N MET A 405 21.49 -18.13 8.75
CA MET A 405 20.44 -19.13 8.77
C MET A 405 19.49 -18.91 7.58
N LEU A 406 18.91 -20.01 7.10
CA LEU A 406 17.83 -20.01 6.13
C LEU A 406 16.58 -20.51 6.85
N GLY A 407 15.64 -19.61 7.10
CA GLY A 407 14.37 -19.91 7.76
C GLY A 407 13.23 -19.94 6.78
N PHE A 408 12.30 -20.87 6.98
CA PHE A 408 11.09 -20.99 6.20
C PHE A 408 9.90 -20.92 7.14
N VAL A 409 8.96 -20.01 6.86
CA VAL A 409 7.74 -19.81 7.66
C VAL A 409 6.51 -20.03 6.80
N SER A 410 5.50 -20.68 7.36
CA SER A 410 4.24 -20.84 6.65
C SER A 410 3.52 -19.49 6.61
N VAL A 411 3.23 -19.01 5.39
CA VAL A 411 2.40 -17.82 5.19
C VAL A 411 0.97 -18.08 5.68
N LEU A 412 0.56 -19.34 5.68
CA LEU A 412 -0.80 -19.77 5.94
C LEU A 412 -0.90 -20.63 7.19
N ASP A 413 -1.97 -20.43 7.95
CA ASP A 413 -2.44 -21.35 9.00
C ASP A 413 -3.83 -21.85 8.57
N GLY A 414 -3.86 -23.03 7.94
CA GLY A 414 -5.01 -23.48 7.14
C GLY A 414 -5.25 -22.56 5.93
N ASP A 415 -6.46 -21.99 5.83
CA ASP A 415 -6.86 -21.11 4.73
C ASP A 415 -6.70 -19.61 5.02
N LYS A 416 -6.07 -19.28 6.15
CA LYS A 416 -5.92 -17.89 6.61
C LYS A 416 -4.46 -17.50 6.69
N LEU A 417 -4.21 -16.20 6.63
CA LEU A 417 -2.88 -15.64 6.84
C LEU A 417 -2.42 -15.97 8.27
N SER A 418 -1.21 -16.53 8.40
CA SER A 418 -0.66 -16.97 9.67
C SER A 418 -0.38 -15.78 10.59
N ASP A 419 -1.01 -15.78 11.77
CA ASP A 419 -0.75 -14.80 12.83
C ASP A 419 0.48 -15.17 13.69
N LYS A 420 1.12 -16.30 13.43
CA LYS A 420 2.24 -16.85 14.23
C LYS A 420 3.63 -16.45 13.72
N ILE A 421 3.72 -15.76 12.58
CA ILE A 421 5.02 -15.46 11.95
C ILE A 421 5.97 -14.70 12.89
N GLY A 422 5.46 -13.75 13.67
CA GLY A 422 6.28 -13.01 14.64
C GLY A 422 6.94 -13.90 15.69
N GLU A 423 6.20 -14.90 16.18
CA GLU A 423 6.69 -15.91 17.13
C GLU A 423 7.73 -16.81 16.46
N GLU A 424 7.40 -17.39 15.29
CA GLU A 424 8.29 -18.31 14.59
C GLU A 424 9.62 -17.66 14.20
N VAL A 425 9.57 -16.41 13.73
CA VAL A 425 10.79 -15.65 13.38
C VAL A 425 11.65 -15.42 14.61
N LEU A 426 11.05 -15.03 15.74
CA LEU A 426 11.78 -14.81 16.99
C LEU A 426 12.45 -16.11 17.47
N GLU A 427 11.72 -17.23 17.47
CA GLU A 427 12.24 -18.55 17.85
C GLU A 427 13.40 -19.03 16.95
N MET A 428 13.42 -18.63 15.67
CA MET A 428 14.50 -19.02 14.75
C MET A 428 15.81 -18.27 15.03
N VAL A 429 15.76 -17.01 15.46
CA VAL A 429 16.96 -16.20 15.70
C VAL A 429 17.44 -16.25 17.15
N VAL A 430 16.51 -16.26 18.09
CA VAL A 430 16.79 -16.27 19.53
C VAL A 430 16.87 -17.72 20.02
N PRO A 431 17.99 -18.16 20.62
CA PRO A 431 18.07 -19.49 21.21
C PRO A 431 17.05 -19.63 22.34
N LYS A 432 16.29 -20.74 22.37
CA LYS A 432 15.46 -21.08 23.54
C LYS A 432 16.40 -21.20 24.74
N VAL A 433 16.10 -20.46 25.80
CA VAL A 433 16.76 -20.66 27.09
C VAL A 433 16.37 -22.06 27.52
N SER A 434 17.33 -22.98 27.57
CA SER A 434 17.11 -24.30 28.17
C SER A 434 16.61 -24.07 29.58
N ASP A 435 15.41 -24.56 29.90
CA ASP A 435 14.98 -24.71 31.30
C ASP A 435 15.92 -25.74 31.94
N ASN A 436 17.03 -25.26 32.51
CA ASN A 436 17.87 -26.02 33.42
C ASN A 436 17.36 -25.87 34.84
#